data_AF-A0A1C6E955-F1
#
_entry.id   AF-A0A1C6E955-F1
#
_cell.length_a   1.000
_cell.length_b   1.000
_cell.length_c   1.000
_cell.angle_alpha   90.00
_cell.angle_beta   90.00
_cell.angle_gamma   90.00
#
_symmetry.space_group_name_H-M   'P 1'
#
loop_
_entity.id
_entity.type
_entity.pdbx_description
1 polymer ?
#
loop_
_entity_poly.entity_id
_entity_poly.type
_entity_poly.pdbx_seq_one_letter_code
_entity_poly.pdbx_strand_id
1 'polypeptide(L)'
;MAREKGARKVHFAPLKANTYETPISLKWCTSLETENEYTDVQFNGDCTIEYEGKNLDKINITLGISSALPNETLAKICGYDYADGVMSISPESISLNGALLFEVLMSDGTTKRKCIYNASLYKNASSYETDSTGEDAIYEFEGAGIPVEIGGKQYIMIEMSQSDIDAMADEDKKTTAQAKYDSWFETVVLPA
;
A
#
# COMPACT_ATOMS: atom_id res chain seq x y z
N MET A 1 3.09 -25.22 -2.74
CA MET A 1 2.99 -23.76 -3.00
C MET A 1 3.90 -23.05 -2.01
N ALA A 2 4.66 -22.08 -2.49
CA ALA A 2 5.47 -21.24 -1.62
C ALA A 2 4.56 -20.40 -0.70
N ARG A 3 5.01 -20.16 0.52
CA ARG A 3 4.28 -19.38 1.53
C ARG A 3 4.87 -17.98 1.64
N GLU A 4 4.02 -16.98 1.88
CA GLU A 4 4.48 -15.62 2.17
C GLU A 4 5.29 -15.62 3.49
N LYS A 5 6.47 -14.99 3.49
CA LYS A 5 7.40 -14.92 4.64
C LYS A 5 7.43 -13.54 5.31
N GLY A 6 7.20 -12.46 4.55
CA GLY A 6 7.22 -11.10 5.06
C GLY A 6 7.28 -10.05 3.96
N ALA A 7 7.01 -8.79 4.32
CA ALA A 7 7.05 -7.65 3.41
C ALA A 7 8.42 -6.94 3.44
N ARG A 8 8.82 -6.34 2.32
CA ARG A 8 10.01 -5.50 2.17
C ARG A 8 9.80 -4.48 1.05
N LYS A 9 10.72 -3.52 0.93
CA LYS A 9 10.70 -2.47 -0.10
C LYS A 9 9.35 -1.73 -0.17
N VAL A 10 8.90 -1.22 0.97
CA VAL A 10 7.66 -0.44 1.03
C VAL A 10 7.89 0.94 0.45
N HIS A 11 7.01 1.38 -0.45
CA HIS A 11 7.03 2.69 -1.09
C HIS A 11 5.62 3.28 -1.11
N PHE A 12 5.53 4.59 -1.01
CA PHE A 12 4.28 5.32 -1.16
C PHE A 12 4.40 6.30 -2.33
N ALA A 13 3.48 6.22 -3.28
CA ALA A 13 3.42 7.11 -4.44
C ALA A 13 2.24 8.08 -4.28
N PRO A 14 2.48 9.35 -3.89
CA PRO A 14 1.40 10.33 -3.73
C PRO A 14 0.61 10.52 -5.04
N LEU A 15 -0.69 10.76 -4.93
CA LEU A 15 -1.55 11.09 -6.06
C LEU A 15 -1.76 12.61 -6.10
N LYS A 16 -1.38 13.25 -7.21
CA LYS A 16 -1.55 14.68 -7.42
C LYS A 16 -2.14 14.95 -8.79
N ALA A 17 -3.24 15.72 -8.84
CA ALA A 17 -3.94 16.03 -10.09
C ALA A 17 -4.21 14.79 -10.97
N ASN A 18 -4.69 13.70 -10.34
CA ASN A 18 -4.98 12.40 -10.97
C ASN A 18 -3.76 11.66 -11.57
N THR A 19 -2.54 12.06 -11.23
CA THR A 19 -1.31 11.39 -11.64
C THR A 19 -0.52 10.97 -10.42
N TYR A 20 -0.02 9.72 -10.40
CA TYR A 20 0.86 9.27 -9.34
C TYR A 20 2.24 9.90 -9.51
N GLU A 21 2.74 10.53 -8.45
CA GLU A 21 4.12 10.99 -8.35
C GLU A 21 5.09 9.81 -8.18
N THR A 22 6.39 10.10 -8.26
CA THR A 22 7.43 9.08 -8.09
C THR A 22 7.30 8.41 -6.71
N PRO A 23 7.31 7.06 -6.64
CA PRO A 23 7.25 6.34 -5.38
C PRO A 23 8.37 6.75 -4.41
N ILE A 24 7.97 7.12 -3.19
CA ILE A 24 8.87 7.51 -2.10
C ILE A 24 9.13 6.27 -1.25
N SER A 25 10.40 5.92 -1.06
CA SER A 25 10.78 4.76 -0.25
C SER A 25 10.52 4.99 1.23
N LEU A 26 9.68 4.15 1.83
CA LEU A 26 9.42 4.09 3.27
C LEU A 26 10.46 3.19 3.92
N LYS A 27 11.69 3.70 4.03
CA LYS A 27 12.79 2.98 4.68
C LYS A 27 12.45 2.68 6.13
N TRP A 28 13.02 1.58 6.65
CA TRP A 28 12.85 1.16 8.04
C TRP A 28 11.39 0.86 8.45
N CYS A 29 10.58 0.42 7.49
CA CYS A 29 9.30 -0.23 7.80
C CYS A 29 9.57 -1.53 8.56
N THR A 30 9.02 -1.63 9.77
CA THR A 30 9.18 -2.76 10.70
C THR A 30 8.03 -3.74 10.60
N SER A 31 6.81 -3.25 10.33
CA SER A 31 5.61 -4.06 10.13
C SER A 31 4.71 -3.47 9.05
N LEU A 32 4.02 -4.36 8.32
CA LEU A 32 3.01 -4.01 7.33
C LEU A 32 1.89 -5.04 7.44
N GLU A 33 0.70 -4.57 7.77
CA GLU A 33 -0.50 -5.37 7.90
C GLU A 33 -1.59 -4.81 6.99
N THR A 34 -2.36 -5.72 6.39
CA THR A 34 -3.47 -5.36 5.50
C THR A 34 -4.68 -6.21 5.85
N GLU A 35 -5.84 -5.60 6.02
CA GLU A 35 -7.08 -6.28 6.32
C GLU A 35 -8.15 -5.92 5.29
N ASN A 36 -8.81 -6.94 4.73
CA ASN A 36 -9.86 -6.74 3.74
C ASN A 36 -11.20 -6.52 4.44
N GLU A 37 -11.84 -5.39 4.17
CA GLU A 37 -13.18 -5.11 4.66
C GLU A 37 -14.20 -5.33 3.54
N TYR A 38 -15.22 -6.15 3.83
CA TYR A 38 -16.27 -6.50 2.88
C TYR A 38 -17.62 -5.94 3.34
N THR A 39 -18.40 -5.45 2.38
CA THR A 39 -19.82 -5.13 2.59
C THR A 39 -20.68 -6.30 2.12
N ASP A 40 -21.60 -6.74 2.98
CA ASP A 40 -22.57 -7.78 2.67
C ASP A 40 -23.67 -7.22 1.75
N VAL A 41 -24.00 -7.97 0.70
CA VAL A 41 -25.10 -7.67 -0.23
C VAL A 41 -26.10 -8.81 -0.14
N GLN A 42 -27.31 -8.49 0.31
CA GLN A 42 -28.39 -9.46 0.45
C GLN A 42 -29.66 -8.95 -0.25
N PHE A 43 -30.23 -9.75 -1.14
CA PHE A 43 -31.53 -9.51 -1.75
C PHE A 43 -32.54 -10.52 -1.23
N ASN A 44 -33.64 -10.01 -0.66
CA ASN A 44 -34.74 -10.83 -0.17
C ASN A 44 -35.94 -10.69 -1.11
N GLY A 45 -36.48 -11.81 -1.56
CA GLY A 45 -37.72 -11.90 -2.33
C GLY A 45 -38.66 -12.91 -1.68
N ASP A 46 -39.95 -12.59 -1.62
CA ASP A 46 -40.99 -13.40 -0.94
C ASP A 46 -40.60 -13.87 0.48
N CYS A 47 -39.99 -12.98 1.27
CA CYS A 47 -39.48 -13.26 2.62
C CYS A 47 -38.43 -14.39 2.69
N THR A 48 -37.78 -14.70 1.57
CA THR A 48 -36.66 -15.63 1.46
C THR A 48 -35.43 -14.95 0.88
N ILE A 49 -34.24 -15.42 1.27
CA ILE A 49 -32.98 -14.90 0.71
C ILE A 49 -32.84 -15.46 -0.71
N GLU A 50 -32.91 -14.59 -1.70
CA GLU A 50 -32.73 -14.98 -3.11
C GLU A 50 -31.25 -14.89 -3.54
N TYR A 51 -30.51 -13.96 -2.94
CA TYR A 51 -29.09 -13.75 -3.23
C TYR A 51 -28.35 -13.23 -2.00
N GLU A 52 -27.17 -13.78 -1.77
CA GLU A 52 -26.22 -13.32 -0.76
C GLU A 52 -24.83 -13.26 -1.40
N GLY A 53 -24.12 -12.15 -1.21
CA GLY A 53 -22.78 -11.91 -1.70
C GLY A 53 -21.99 -10.98 -0.80
N LYS A 54 -20.68 -10.89 -1.03
CA LYS A 54 -19.77 -9.97 -0.35
C LYS A 54 -19.00 -9.18 -1.38
N ASN A 55 -19.02 -7.85 -1.27
CA ASN A 55 -18.20 -6.96 -2.09
C ASN A 55 -17.03 -6.45 -1.26
N LEU A 56 -15.81 -6.51 -1.81
CA LEU A 56 -14.65 -5.89 -1.16
C LEU A 56 -14.82 -4.37 -1.24
N ASP A 57 -14.91 -3.72 -0.08
CA ASP A 57 -15.17 -2.28 0.01
C ASP A 57 -13.86 -1.51 0.12
N LYS A 58 -12.97 -1.92 1.01
CA LYS A 58 -11.64 -1.32 1.19
C LYS A 58 -10.63 -2.31 1.75
N ILE A 59 -9.36 -1.94 1.68
CA ILE A 59 -8.27 -2.64 2.35
C ILE A 59 -7.71 -1.70 3.41
N ASN A 60 -7.92 -2.03 4.68
CA ASN A 60 -7.31 -1.32 5.81
C ASN A 60 -5.81 -1.63 5.83
N ILE A 61 -5.00 -0.63 6.17
CA ILE A 61 -3.53 -0.68 6.14
C ILE A 61 -3.01 -0.21 7.49
N THR A 62 -2.11 -0.99 8.09
CA THR A 62 -1.37 -0.61 9.29
C THR A 62 0.12 -0.76 9.02
N LEU A 63 0.91 0.28 9.28
CA LEU A 63 2.36 0.30 9.07
C LEU A 63 3.08 0.73 10.35
N GLY A 64 4.05 -0.07 10.77
CA GLY A 64 5.09 0.34 11.71
C GLY A 64 6.29 0.85 10.93
N ILE A 65 6.72 2.09 11.20
CA ILE A 65 7.92 2.67 10.60
C ILE A 65 8.80 3.24 11.70
N SER A 66 10.10 2.98 11.66
CA SER A 66 11.04 3.60 12.60
C SER A 66 10.99 5.13 12.56
N SER A 67 11.16 5.76 13.72
CA SER A 67 11.34 7.19 13.89
C SER A 67 12.54 7.79 13.15
N ALA A 68 13.43 6.95 12.60
CA ALA A 68 14.51 7.37 11.70
C ALA A 68 14.02 7.95 10.35
N LEU A 69 12.72 7.83 10.04
CA LEU A 69 12.14 8.42 8.83
C LEU A 69 12.30 9.96 8.84
N PRO A 70 12.90 10.57 7.78
CA PRO A 70 13.05 12.02 7.69
C PRO A 70 11.70 12.75 7.79
N ASN A 71 11.69 13.85 8.55
CA ASN A 71 10.51 14.71 8.71
C ASN A 71 9.94 15.22 7.38
N GLU A 72 10.79 15.49 6.38
CA GLU A 72 10.32 15.88 5.04
C GLU A 72 9.48 14.77 4.38
N THR A 73 9.94 13.52 4.48
CA THR A 73 9.23 12.36 3.94
C THR A 73 7.93 12.13 4.70
N LEU A 74 7.97 12.19 6.03
CA LEU A 74 6.80 12.08 6.88
C LEU A 74 5.75 13.12 6.52
N ALA A 75 6.15 14.39 6.37
CA ALA A 75 5.26 15.47 6.01
C ALA A 75 4.61 15.26 4.64
N LYS A 76 5.39 14.81 3.65
CA LYS A 76 4.88 14.49 2.31
C LYS A 76 3.86 13.37 2.30
N ILE A 77 3.99 12.36 3.17
CA ILE A 77 3.04 11.23 3.20
C ILE A 77 1.76 11.62 3.93
N CYS A 78 1.91 12.27 5.10
CA CYS A 78 0.78 12.61 5.95
C CYS A 78 0.07 13.93 5.59
N GLY A 79 0.58 14.68 4.62
CA GLY A 79 0.04 15.99 4.24
C GLY A 79 0.32 17.08 5.28
N TYR A 80 1.45 17.00 5.97
CA TYR A 80 1.92 18.03 6.90
C TYR A 80 2.76 19.08 6.18
N ASP A 81 2.92 20.24 6.81
CA ASP A 81 3.79 21.29 6.31
C ASP A 81 5.24 21.00 6.69
N TYR A 82 6.16 21.25 5.75
CA TYR A 82 7.59 21.18 5.99
C TYR A 82 8.30 22.38 5.36
N ALA A 83 8.95 23.19 6.18
CA ALA A 83 9.75 24.32 5.74
C ALA A 83 10.97 24.49 6.65
N ASP A 84 12.15 24.71 6.05
CA ASP A 84 13.40 25.04 6.76
C ASP A 84 13.74 24.09 7.93
N GLY A 85 13.48 22.79 7.77
CA GLY A 85 13.76 21.77 8.80
C GLY A 85 12.65 21.59 9.84
N VAL A 86 11.59 22.39 9.79
CA VAL A 86 10.46 22.37 10.71
C VAL A 86 9.28 21.66 10.06
N MET A 87 8.79 20.61 10.71
CA MET A 87 7.52 19.98 10.37
C MET A 87 6.42 20.56 11.26
N SER A 88 5.34 21.02 10.66
CA SER A 88 4.17 21.56 11.36
C SER A 88 2.93 20.75 11.02
N ILE A 89 2.15 20.42 12.05
CA ILE A 89 0.90 19.69 11.91
C ILE A 89 -0.23 20.65 12.28
N SER A 90 -1.19 20.82 11.37
CA SER A 90 -2.38 21.63 11.60
C SER A 90 -3.64 20.77 11.61
N PRO A 91 -4.74 21.20 12.24
CA PRO A 91 -6.03 20.52 12.12
C PRO A 91 -6.57 20.45 10.68
N GLU A 92 -6.05 21.29 9.78
CA GLU A 92 -6.42 21.33 8.36
C GLU A 92 -5.54 20.43 7.50
N SER A 93 -4.51 19.79 8.08
CA SER A 93 -3.65 18.86 7.37
C SER A 93 -4.44 17.61 6.98
N ILE A 94 -4.57 17.39 5.68
CA ILE A 94 -5.27 16.24 5.10
C ILE A 94 -4.22 15.30 4.51
N SER A 95 -4.26 14.03 4.93
CA SER A 95 -3.36 13.01 4.37
C SER A 95 -3.58 12.85 2.87
N LEU A 96 -2.47 12.74 2.15
CA LEU A 96 -2.49 12.59 0.72
C LEU A 96 -2.95 11.17 0.39
N ASN A 97 -3.84 11.07 -0.59
CA ASN A 97 -4.13 9.81 -1.24
C ASN A 97 -2.99 9.45 -2.18
N GLY A 98 -2.73 8.16 -2.37
CA GLY A 98 -1.64 7.67 -3.20
C GLY A 98 -1.78 6.19 -3.50
N ALA A 99 -0.67 5.57 -3.88
CA ALA A 99 -0.57 4.12 -3.98
C ALA A 99 0.49 3.60 -3.01
N LEU A 100 0.17 2.53 -2.29
CA LEU A 100 1.12 1.81 -1.44
C LEU A 100 1.67 0.61 -2.21
N LEU A 101 2.98 0.60 -2.45
CA LEU A 101 3.68 -0.44 -3.20
C LEU A 101 4.62 -1.20 -2.28
N PHE A 102 4.60 -2.52 -2.32
CA PHE A 102 5.48 -3.34 -1.50
C PHE A 102 5.76 -4.70 -2.14
N GLU A 103 6.84 -5.34 -1.69
CA GLU A 103 7.23 -6.68 -2.10
C GLU A 103 7.04 -7.65 -0.94
N VAL A 104 6.44 -8.80 -1.22
CA VAL A 104 6.31 -9.93 -0.30
C VAL A 104 7.32 -10.99 -0.70
N LEU A 105 8.19 -11.36 0.23
CA LEU A 105 9.14 -12.45 0.06
C LEU A 105 8.42 -13.78 0.21
N MET A 106 8.64 -14.69 -0.75
CA MET A 106 8.07 -16.03 -0.73
C MET A 106 9.04 -17.05 -0.13
N SER A 107 8.52 -18.19 0.32
CA SER A 107 9.33 -19.19 1.02
C SER A 107 10.41 -19.84 0.17
N ASP A 108 10.20 -19.88 -1.15
CA ASP A 108 11.11 -20.41 -2.18
C ASP A 108 12.13 -19.37 -2.68
N GLY A 109 12.11 -18.14 -2.12
CA GLY A 109 13.01 -17.06 -2.50
C GLY A 109 12.49 -16.18 -3.65
N THR A 110 11.38 -16.55 -4.29
CA THR A 110 10.68 -15.67 -5.25
C THR A 110 9.99 -14.52 -4.52
N THR A 111 9.44 -13.58 -5.29
CA THR A 111 8.83 -12.37 -4.74
C THR A 111 7.51 -12.05 -5.43
N LYS A 112 6.54 -11.62 -4.63
CA LYS A 112 5.27 -11.09 -5.11
C LYS A 112 5.23 -9.59 -4.85
N ARG A 113 4.91 -8.77 -5.85
CA ARG A 113 4.77 -7.33 -5.70
C ARG A 113 3.29 -6.98 -5.63
N LYS A 114 2.93 -6.10 -4.70
CA LYS A 114 1.55 -5.65 -4.47
C LYS A 114 1.50 -4.12 -4.59
N CYS A 115 0.38 -3.62 -5.07
CA CYS A 115 0.08 -2.19 -5.15
C CYS A 115 -1.37 -2.00 -4.68
N ILE A 116 -1.56 -1.26 -3.59
CA ILE A 116 -2.88 -0.85 -3.11
C ILE A 116 -3.11 0.58 -3.56
N TYR A 117 -4.18 0.83 -4.31
CA TYR A 117 -4.53 2.12 -4.87
C TYR A 117 -5.33 2.98 -3.89
N ASN A 118 -5.31 4.29 -4.17
CA ASN A 118 -6.00 5.32 -3.39
C ASN A 118 -5.88 5.09 -1.88
N ALA A 119 -4.66 4.76 -1.47
CA ALA A 119 -4.27 4.56 -0.10
C ALA A 119 -4.00 5.92 0.52
N SER A 120 -4.70 6.25 1.60
CA SER A 120 -4.32 7.34 2.50
C SER A 120 -3.51 6.75 3.65
N LEU A 121 -2.53 7.49 4.15
CA LEU A 121 -1.76 7.11 5.34
C LEU A 121 -1.67 8.30 6.28
N TYR A 122 -2.15 8.14 7.51
CA TYR A 122 -2.01 9.12 8.57
C TYR A 122 -1.23 8.52 9.73
N LYS A 123 -0.46 9.36 10.41
CA LYS A 123 0.29 8.95 11.60
C LYS A 123 -0.68 8.91 12.78
N ASN A 124 -1.00 7.71 13.26
CA ASN A 124 -1.98 7.52 14.33
C ASN A 124 -1.38 7.80 15.71
N ALA A 125 -0.20 7.24 15.99
CA ALA A 125 0.41 7.32 17.32
C ALA A 125 1.93 7.52 17.28
N SER A 126 2.48 7.96 18.42
CA SER A 126 3.91 7.93 18.73
C SER A 126 4.10 7.71 20.21
N SER A 127 4.93 6.74 20.54
CA SER A 127 5.43 6.53 21.90
C SER A 127 6.89 6.99 21.99
N TYR A 128 7.25 7.52 23.16
CA TYR A 128 8.62 7.94 23.46
C TYR A 128 8.98 7.40 24.84
N GLU A 129 10.13 6.75 24.94
CA GLU A 129 10.70 6.32 26.22
C GLU A 129 11.82 7.26 26.64
N THR A 130 11.84 7.64 27.92
CA THR A 130 12.86 8.55 28.47
C THR A 130 14.15 7.85 28.91
N ASP A 131 14.12 6.51 29.02
CA ASP A 131 15.26 5.67 29.41
C ASP A 131 15.22 4.35 28.59
N SER A 132 15.39 4.47 27.27
CA SER A 132 15.40 3.31 26.36
C SER A 132 16.76 2.61 26.41
N THR A 133 16.72 1.28 26.52
CA THR A 133 17.91 0.41 26.47
C THR A 133 18.23 -0.10 25.05
N GLY A 134 17.59 0.47 24.02
CA GLY A 134 17.95 0.22 22.62
C GLY A 134 16.79 -0.11 21.67
N GLU A 135 15.53 0.08 22.08
CA GLU A 135 14.40 0.02 21.14
C GLU A 135 14.20 1.39 20.46
N ASP A 136 14.25 1.38 19.13
CA ASP A 136 13.96 2.56 18.31
C ASP A 136 12.46 2.88 18.40
N ALA A 137 12.11 4.14 18.64
CA ALA A 137 10.71 4.56 18.62
C ALA A 137 10.07 4.26 17.25
N ILE A 138 8.86 3.70 17.27
CA ILE A 138 8.09 3.34 16.07
C ILE A 138 6.94 4.34 15.91
N TYR A 139 6.77 4.83 14.69
CA TYR A 139 5.58 5.55 14.27
C TYR A 139 4.57 4.56 13.69
N GLU A 140 3.39 4.55 14.27
CA GLU A 140 2.26 3.77 13.78
C GLU A 140 1.47 4.62 12.79
N PHE A 141 1.33 4.10 11.57
CA PHE A 141 0.49 4.69 10.55
C PHE A 141 -0.69 3.78 10.30
N GLU A 142 -1.83 4.40 10.08
CA GLU A 142 -3.05 3.74 9.67
C GLU A 142 -3.58 4.37 8.40
N GLY A 143 -4.42 3.64 7.70
CA GLY A 143 -4.93 4.06 6.42
C GLY A 143 -5.88 3.05 5.80
N ALA A 144 -6.41 3.42 4.64
CA ALA A 144 -7.18 2.50 3.83
C ALA A 144 -6.95 2.78 2.34
N GLY A 145 -6.86 1.71 1.56
CA GLY A 145 -7.00 1.74 0.11
C GLY A 145 -8.46 1.54 -0.28
N ILE A 146 -8.96 2.42 -1.14
CA ILE A 146 -10.35 2.39 -1.63
C ILE A 146 -10.40 2.17 -3.15
N PRO A 147 -11.54 1.74 -3.71
CA PRO A 147 -11.64 1.43 -5.13
C PRO A 147 -11.35 2.65 -6.01
N VAL A 148 -10.57 2.43 -7.06
CA VAL A 148 -10.34 3.39 -8.15
C VAL A 148 -10.85 2.84 -9.46
N GLU A 149 -11.41 3.71 -10.28
CA GLU A 149 -11.79 3.35 -11.65
C GLU A 149 -10.57 3.46 -12.57
N ILE A 150 -10.21 2.34 -13.20
CA ILE A 150 -9.16 2.27 -14.21
C ILE A 150 -9.74 1.49 -15.40
N GLY A 151 -9.75 2.09 -16.59
CA GLY A 151 -10.27 1.43 -17.80
C GLY A 151 -11.74 0.98 -17.69
N GLY A 152 -12.56 1.70 -16.91
CA GLY A 152 -13.99 1.38 -16.72
C GLY A 152 -14.28 0.24 -15.74
N LYS A 153 -13.28 -0.19 -14.95
CA LYS A 153 -13.44 -1.19 -13.88
C LYS A 153 -12.87 -0.67 -12.57
N GLN A 154 -13.46 -1.09 -11.46
CA GLN A 154 -12.97 -0.75 -10.13
C GLN A 154 -11.87 -1.71 -9.66
N TYR A 155 -10.78 -1.15 -9.16
CA TYR A 155 -9.65 -1.89 -8.59
C TYR A 155 -9.27 -1.27 -7.25
N ILE A 156 -8.96 -2.10 -6.25
CA ILE A 156 -8.38 -1.65 -4.98
C ILE A 156 -6.89 -2.03 -4.91
N MET A 157 -6.55 -3.22 -5.42
CA MET A 157 -5.20 -3.75 -5.37
C MET A 157 -4.87 -4.52 -6.65
N ILE A 158 -3.59 -4.53 -7.01
CA ILE A 158 -3.03 -5.51 -7.95
C ILE A 158 -1.88 -6.24 -7.28
N GLU A 159 -1.65 -7.46 -7.73
CA GLU A 159 -0.46 -8.21 -7.40
C GLU A 159 0.16 -8.84 -8.63
N MET A 160 1.48 -9.01 -8.60
CA MET A 160 2.23 -9.70 -9.64
C MET A 160 3.31 -10.58 -9.02
N SER A 161 3.30 -11.88 -9.34
CA SER A 161 4.26 -12.85 -8.80
C SER A 161 5.38 -13.12 -9.79
N GLN A 162 6.63 -13.10 -9.33
CA GLN A 162 7.76 -13.53 -10.16
C GLN A 162 7.58 -14.97 -10.66
N SER A 163 7.04 -15.86 -9.81
CA SER A 163 6.78 -17.26 -10.19
C SER A 163 5.82 -17.39 -11.38
N ASP A 164 4.82 -16.50 -11.45
CA ASP A 164 3.80 -16.55 -12.49
C ASP A 164 4.34 -16.01 -13.80
N ILE A 165 5.19 -14.97 -13.73
CA ILE A 165 5.94 -14.44 -14.88
C ILE A 165 6.90 -15.49 -15.43
N ASP A 166 7.67 -16.14 -14.55
CA ASP A 166 8.66 -17.13 -14.95
C ASP A 166 8.02 -18.33 -15.66
N ALA A 167 6.80 -18.71 -15.24
CA ALA A 167 6.02 -19.80 -15.80
C ALA A 167 5.26 -19.46 -17.11
N MET A 168 5.27 -18.20 -17.57
CA MET A 168 4.61 -17.82 -18.81
C MET A 168 5.26 -18.50 -20.03
N ALA A 169 4.46 -19.17 -20.86
CA ALA A 169 4.94 -19.84 -22.07
C ALA A 169 5.10 -18.90 -23.29
N ASP A 170 4.44 -17.74 -23.26
CA ASP A 170 4.49 -16.73 -24.31
C ASP A 170 5.60 -15.71 -23.98
N GLU A 171 6.70 -15.74 -24.72
CA GLU A 171 7.90 -14.94 -24.47
C GLU A 171 7.65 -13.42 -24.62
N ASP A 172 6.76 -13.00 -25.52
CA ASP A 172 6.44 -11.58 -25.72
C ASP A 172 5.66 -11.05 -24.52
N LYS A 173 4.67 -11.83 -24.04
CA LYS A 173 3.92 -11.49 -22.82
C LYS A 173 4.82 -11.54 -21.58
N LYS A 174 5.71 -12.52 -21.50
CA LYS A 174 6.68 -12.65 -20.40
C LYS A 174 7.61 -11.43 -20.33
N THR A 175 8.17 -11.01 -21.45
CA THR A 175 9.03 -9.82 -21.54
C THR A 175 8.29 -8.56 -21.09
N THR A 176 7.04 -8.39 -21.52
CA THR A 176 6.19 -7.26 -21.11
C THR A 176 5.88 -7.28 -19.61
N ALA A 177 5.53 -8.46 -19.07
CA ALA A 177 5.26 -8.62 -17.65
C ALA A 177 6.51 -8.40 -16.80
N GLN A 178 7.68 -8.89 -17.23
CA GLN A 178 8.95 -8.66 -16.56
C GLN A 178 9.33 -7.17 -16.56
N ALA A 179 9.14 -6.46 -17.67
CA ALA A 179 9.38 -5.02 -17.71
C ALA A 179 8.51 -4.24 -16.72
N LYS A 180 7.20 -4.57 -16.64
CA LYS A 180 6.29 -4.02 -15.63
C LYS A 180 6.71 -4.41 -14.21
N TYR A 181 7.22 -5.63 -14.05
CA TYR A 181 7.73 -6.10 -12.77
C TYR A 181 8.88 -5.20 -12.35
N ASP A 182 9.89 -5.05 -13.17
CA ASP A 182 11.12 -4.35 -12.84
C ASP A 182 10.90 -2.86 -12.52
N SER A 183 9.96 -2.20 -13.20
CA SER A 183 9.61 -0.79 -12.96
C SER A 183 8.69 -0.54 -11.75
N TRP A 184 8.33 -1.57 -10.97
CA TRP A 184 7.29 -1.49 -9.92
C TRP A 184 7.52 -0.41 -8.87
N PHE A 185 8.78 -0.12 -8.54
CA PHE A 185 9.13 0.89 -7.53
C PHE A 185 9.59 2.21 -8.15
N GLU A 186 9.51 2.34 -9.46
CA GLU A 186 9.84 3.56 -10.22
C GLU A 186 8.59 4.31 -10.63
N THR A 187 7.53 3.57 -10.98
CA THR A 187 6.22 4.11 -11.37
C THR A 187 5.10 3.20 -10.91
N VAL A 188 3.93 3.77 -10.62
CA VAL A 188 2.74 2.97 -10.27
C VAL A 188 2.30 2.15 -11.48
N VAL A 189 2.33 0.83 -11.34
CA VAL A 189 1.84 -0.11 -12.35
C VAL A 189 0.32 -0.15 -12.29
N LEU A 190 -0.35 0.08 -13.42
CA LEU A 190 -1.81 0.03 -13.55
C LEU A 190 -2.27 -1.35 -14.07
N PRO A 191 -3.49 -1.81 -13.71
CA PRO A 191 -4.06 -3.02 -14.29
C PRO A 191 -4.34 -2.81 -15.79
N ALA A 192 -4.28 -3.91 -16.53
CA ALA A 192 -4.54 -3.93 -17.97
C ALA A 192 -6.05 -3.97 -18.30
#